data_AF-A0A8H6FT34-F1
#
_entry.id   AF-A0A8H6FT34-F1
#
_cell.length_a   1.000
_cell.length_b   1.000
_cell.length_c   1.000
_cell.angle_alpha   90.00
_cell.angle_beta   90.00
_cell.angle_gamma   90.00
#
_symmetry.space_group_name_H-M   'P 1'
#
loop_
_entity.id
_entity.type
_entity.pdbx_description
1 polymer ?
#
loop_
_entity_poly.entity_id
_entity_poly.type
_entity_poly.pdbx_seq_one_letter_code
_entity_poly.pdbx_strand_id
1 'polypeptide(L)'
;MPSFDLFKYSKTALALSEDSLHEKLHHGQIESLLGEEQLPDRQKYDRSQWKTVTLRVCEIVVVLVCILMFVLGLRWQLNANQHCLELQSFYSPVLNQIDNRYRLVQFNGSLNWPSPYRGHPSPEIDAEWKKLESLYPGSSTLEEVLLSGGTADDVRLPEELGGGYMTSFEVIHQLHCLNLIRMATYFDYYKDKAIEFTDKPRTVRLHIGDFFPSYPIPALFLAYLEGPLR
;
A
#
# COMPACT_ATOMS: atom_id res chain seq x y z
N MET A 1 31.29 -61.59 -23.06
CA MET A 1 31.09 -63.00 -23.47
C MET A 1 29.92 -63.58 -22.68
N PRO A 2 29.16 -64.51 -23.28
CA PRO A 2 27.69 -64.50 -23.34
C PRO A 2 27.06 -65.63 -22.48
N SER A 3 25.81 -65.48 -21.98
CA SER A 3 24.52 -66.02 -22.49
C SER A 3 24.17 -67.48 -22.12
N PHE A 4 22.90 -67.65 -21.67
CA PHE A 4 22.03 -68.84 -21.76
C PHE A 4 22.42 -70.08 -20.89
N ASP A 5 21.52 -70.92 -20.34
CA ASP A 5 20.11 -71.15 -20.64
C ASP A 5 19.31 -71.87 -19.53
N LEU A 6 18.00 -71.63 -19.60
CA LEU A 6 16.80 -72.42 -19.29
C LEU A 6 16.90 -73.79 -18.56
N PHE A 7 16.12 -73.92 -17.47
CA PHE A 7 15.44 -75.17 -17.13
C PHE A 7 13.92 -74.99 -17.17
N LYS A 8 13.30 -75.61 -18.17
CA LYS A 8 11.87 -75.86 -18.33
C LYS A 8 11.64 -77.38 -18.27
N TYR A 9 10.38 -77.75 -17.98
CA TYR A 9 9.73 -79.08 -18.01
C TYR A 9 9.80 -79.87 -16.70
N SER A 10 8.74 -80.05 -15.89
CA SER A 10 7.34 -80.49 -16.10
C SER A 10 7.17 -82.00 -16.30
N LYS A 11 6.59 -82.62 -15.25
CA LYS A 11 5.60 -83.72 -15.23
C LYS A 11 5.85 -84.93 -16.14
N THR A 12 6.19 -86.07 -15.52
CA THR A 12 5.57 -87.39 -15.77
C THR A 12 6.18 -88.45 -14.83
N ALA A 13 5.52 -88.69 -13.70
CA ALA A 13 5.49 -90.00 -13.01
C ALA A 13 4.41 -89.94 -11.94
N LEU A 14 3.21 -89.59 -12.40
CA LEU A 14 1.96 -89.91 -11.74
C LEU A 14 1.74 -91.40 -11.96
N ALA A 15 1.19 -92.08 -10.97
CA ALA A 15 0.96 -93.52 -10.89
C ALA A 15 2.22 -94.32 -10.57
N LEU A 16 2.38 -94.65 -9.28
CA LEU A 16 2.54 -96.03 -8.78
C LEU A 16 2.87 -95.96 -7.29
N SER A 17 1.82 -95.90 -6.46
CA SER A 17 1.72 -96.49 -5.10
C SER A 17 0.71 -95.69 -4.27
N GLU A 18 -0.52 -95.66 -4.78
CA GLU A 18 -1.73 -95.29 -4.04
C GLU A 18 -2.20 -96.45 -3.13
N ASP A 19 -1.36 -97.47 -2.94
CA ASP A 19 -1.60 -98.64 -2.10
C ASP A 19 -0.56 -98.67 -0.98
N SER A 20 -0.91 -98.19 0.22
CA SER A 20 -0.47 -98.80 1.51
C SER A 20 -0.71 -97.96 2.78
N LEU A 21 -1.20 -96.72 2.71
CA LEU A 21 -1.36 -95.89 3.92
C LEU A 21 -2.81 -95.44 4.16
N HIS A 22 -3.75 -96.32 3.88
CA HIS A 22 -5.16 -96.18 4.27
C HIS A 22 -5.51 -97.11 5.43
N GLU A 23 -4.83 -96.96 6.57
CA GLU A 23 -5.32 -97.58 7.81
C GLU A 23 -5.01 -96.73 9.04
N LYS A 24 -6.09 -96.23 9.66
CA LYS A 24 -6.21 -95.62 11.00
C LYS A 24 -5.78 -94.16 11.17
N LEU A 25 -6.58 -93.23 10.64
CA LEU A 25 -6.89 -92.00 11.37
C LEU A 25 -8.39 -91.95 11.68
N HIS A 26 -8.73 -92.15 12.95
CA HIS A 26 -10.09 -92.03 13.45
C HIS A 26 -10.56 -90.57 13.42
N HIS A 27 -11.72 -90.36 12.80
CA HIS A 27 -12.37 -89.09 12.50
C HIS A 27 -12.84 -88.27 13.74
N GLY A 28 -12.63 -88.79 14.97
CA GLY A 28 -13.10 -88.16 16.21
C GLY A 28 -12.03 -87.35 16.98
N GLN A 29 -10.77 -87.37 16.56
CA GLN A 29 -9.68 -86.75 17.32
C GLN A 29 -9.24 -85.39 16.76
N ILE A 30 -9.65 -85.06 15.53
CA ILE A 30 -9.27 -83.81 14.85
C ILE A 30 -10.11 -82.62 15.34
N GLU A 31 -11.39 -82.81 15.68
CA GLU A 31 -12.21 -81.74 16.27
C GLU A 31 -11.79 -81.38 17.71
N SER A 32 -11.11 -82.28 18.44
CA SER A 32 -10.60 -81.98 19.79
C SER A 32 -9.27 -81.21 19.79
N LEU A 33 -8.52 -81.27 18.68
CA LEU A 33 -7.24 -80.55 18.51
C LEU A 33 -7.42 -79.19 17.84
N LEU A 34 -8.55 -78.98 17.16
CA LEU A 34 -9.04 -77.65 16.78
C LEU A 34 -9.89 -77.09 17.92
N GLY A 35 -9.29 -77.04 19.12
CA GLY A 35 -9.76 -76.12 20.14
C GLY A 35 -9.83 -74.74 19.49
N GLU A 36 -10.95 -74.05 19.71
CA GLU A 36 -11.26 -72.73 19.20
C GLU A 36 -10.12 -71.76 19.52
N GLU A 37 -9.12 -71.71 18.64
CA GLU A 37 -8.09 -70.70 18.66
C GLU A 37 -8.81 -69.42 18.25
N GLN A 38 -9.31 -68.71 19.27
CA GLN A 38 -9.72 -67.33 19.16
C GLN A 38 -8.53 -66.56 18.62
N LEU A 39 -8.45 -66.44 17.30
CA LEU A 39 -7.58 -65.49 16.63
C LEU A 39 -7.78 -64.16 17.35
N PRO A 40 -6.73 -63.55 17.93
CA PRO A 40 -6.88 -62.27 18.60
C PRO A 40 -7.51 -61.31 17.59
N ASP A 41 -8.65 -60.72 17.97
CA ASP A 41 -9.44 -59.81 17.13
C ASP A 41 -8.48 -58.88 16.40
N ARG A 42 -8.36 -59.05 15.08
CA ARG A 42 -7.38 -58.37 14.24
C ARG A 42 -7.77 -56.90 14.16
N GLN A 43 -7.39 -56.16 15.19
CA GLN A 43 -7.09 -54.75 15.17
C GLN A 43 -8.19 -53.88 14.54
N LYS A 44 -9.42 -54.00 15.03
CA LYS A 44 -10.41 -52.91 14.90
C LYS A 44 -9.98 -51.62 15.61
N TYR A 45 -8.89 -51.68 16.37
CA TYR A 45 -8.32 -50.58 17.14
C TYR A 45 -7.64 -49.48 16.31
N ASP A 46 -7.25 -49.69 15.05
CA ASP A 46 -6.35 -48.73 14.39
C ASP A 46 -7.07 -47.68 13.53
N ARG A 47 -7.97 -48.10 12.63
CA ARG A 47 -8.54 -47.23 11.58
C ARG A 47 -9.44 -46.09 12.10
N SER A 48 -10.02 -46.25 13.29
CA SER A 48 -10.88 -45.24 13.93
C SER A 48 -10.04 -44.15 14.61
N GLN A 49 -8.95 -44.53 15.27
CA GLN A 49 -8.05 -43.60 15.95
C GLN A 49 -7.32 -42.70 14.96
N TRP A 50 -6.82 -43.24 13.85
CA TRP A 50 -6.23 -42.42 12.78
C TRP A 50 -7.22 -41.42 12.19
N LYS A 51 -8.51 -41.78 12.06
CA LYS A 51 -9.56 -40.85 11.61
C LYS A 51 -9.76 -39.72 12.63
N THR A 52 -9.85 -40.02 13.93
CA THR A 52 -9.98 -38.99 14.98
C THR A 52 -8.75 -38.09 15.05
N VAL A 53 -7.54 -38.66 15.00
CA VAL A 53 -6.29 -37.88 14.99
C VAL A 53 -6.23 -36.98 13.76
N THR A 54 -6.53 -37.53 12.57
CA THR A 54 -6.54 -36.74 11.33
C THR A 54 -7.57 -35.62 11.39
N LEU A 55 -8.78 -35.87 11.90
CA LEU A 55 -9.81 -34.84 12.07
C LEU A 55 -9.37 -33.74 13.03
N ARG A 56 -8.73 -34.08 14.16
CA ARG A 56 -8.18 -33.09 15.11
C ARG A 56 -7.04 -32.28 14.49
N VAL A 57 -6.18 -32.91 13.71
CA VAL A 57 -5.12 -32.21 12.96
C VAL A 57 -5.74 -31.24 11.95
N CYS A 58 -6.74 -31.67 11.18
CA CYS A 58 -7.45 -30.80 10.24
C CYS A 58 -8.14 -29.63 10.95
N GLU A 59 -8.81 -29.86 12.08
CA GLU A 59 -9.44 -28.82 12.90
C GLU A 59 -8.40 -27.79 13.37
N ILE A 60 -7.26 -28.25 13.90
CA ILE A 60 -6.15 -27.37 14.31
C ILE A 60 -5.63 -26.56 13.12
N VAL A 61 -5.40 -27.20 11.97
CA VAL A 61 -4.92 -26.52 10.75
C VAL A 61 -5.89 -25.43 10.31
N VAL A 62 -7.20 -25.72 10.28
CA VAL A 62 -8.22 -24.72 9.92
C VAL A 62 -8.19 -23.54 10.89
N VAL A 63 -8.13 -23.80 12.20
CA VAL A 63 -8.04 -22.75 13.21
C VAL A 63 -6.78 -21.90 13.04
N LEU A 64 -5.62 -22.51 12.78
CA LEU A 64 -4.37 -21.80 12.54
C LEU A 64 -4.44 -20.91 11.29
N VAL A 65 -5.05 -21.39 10.20
CA VAL A 65 -5.28 -20.60 8.99
C VAL A 65 -6.23 -19.43 9.26
N CYS A 66 -7.31 -19.64 10.01
CA CYS A 66 -8.21 -18.56 10.40
C CYS A 66 -7.51 -17.49 11.25
N ILE A 67 -6.68 -17.89 12.21
CA ILE A 67 -5.89 -16.96 13.03
C ILE A 67 -4.91 -16.18 12.15
N LEU A 68 -4.20 -16.86 11.24
CA LEU A 68 -3.27 -16.20 10.31
C LEU A 68 -4.00 -15.15 9.45
N MET A 69 -5.12 -15.52 8.82
CA MET A 69 -5.91 -14.61 7.99
C MET A 69 -6.44 -13.42 8.81
N PHE A 70 -6.86 -13.65 10.05
CA PHE A 70 -7.31 -12.58 10.95
C PHE A 70 -6.18 -11.62 11.30
N VAL A 71 -4.99 -12.14 11.65
CA VAL A 71 -3.81 -11.31 11.96
C VAL A 71 -3.34 -10.51 10.75
N LEU A 72 -3.33 -11.12 9.55
CA LEU A 72 -3.01 -10.43 8.31
C LEU A 72 -4.06 -9.34 7.99
N GLY A 73 -5.34 -9.63 8.19
CA GLY A 73 -6.44 -8.68 8.02
C GLY A 73 -6.33 -7.49 8.97
N LEU A 74 -6.01 -7.72 10.24
CA LEU A 74 -5.78 -6.65 11.21
C LEU A 74 -4.59 -5.76 10.80
N ARG A 75 -3.47 -6.36 10.37
CA ARG A 75 -2.32 -5.59 9.90
C ARG A 75 -2.65 -4.75 8.67
N TRP A 76 -3.42 -5.29 7.73
CA TRP A 76 -3.87 -4.56 6.55
C TRP A 76 -4.76 -3.38 6.94
N GLN A 77 -5.76 -3.60 7.81
CA GLN A 77 -6.70 -2.56 8.22
C GLN A 77 -6.02 -1.43 9.01
N LEU A 78 -5.04 -1.76 9.86
CA LEU A 78 -4.27 -0.76 10.61
C LEU A 78 -3.39 0.10 9.70
N ASN A 79 -2.93 -0.43 8.56
CA ASN A 79 -2.08 0.29 7.61
C ASN A 79 -2.82 0.82 6.38
N ALA A 80 -4.16 0.72 6.35
CA ALA A 80 -4.96 1.09 5.17
C ALA A 80 -4.73 2.54 4.73
N ASN A 81 -4.65 3.48 5.68
CA ASN A 81 -4.40 4.89 5.38
C ASN A 81 -3.05 5.11 4.70
N GLN A 82 -2.00 4.41 5.15
CA GLN A 82 -0.66 4.54 4.56
C GLN A 82 -0.65 4.02 3.14
N HIS A 83 -1.26 2.85 2.93
CA HIS A 83 -1.34 2.26 1.61
C HIS A 83 -2.15 3.14 0.64
N CYS A 84 -3.27 3.72 1.10
CA CYS A 84 -4.04 4.68 0.30
C CYS A 84 -3.22 5.94 -0.04
N LEU A 85 -2.49 6.49 0.93
CA LEU A 85 -1.64 7.67 0.73
C LEU A 85 -0.57 7.41 -0.34
N GLU A 86 0.12 6.27 -0.27
CA GLU A 86 1.16 5.86 -1.23
C GLU A 86 0.58 5.62 -2.63
N LEU A 87 -0.62 5.04 -2.74
CA LEU A 87 -1.28 4.80 -4.04
C LEU A 87 -1.81 6.08 -4.71
N GLN A 88 -2.14 7.11 -3.92
CA GLN A 88 -2.75 8.35 -4.43
C GLN A 88 -1.75 9.49 -4.59
N SER A 89 -0.51 9.30 -4.11
CA SER A 89 0.52 10.34 -4.15
C SER A 89 1.67 9.91 -5.05
N PHE A 90 2.36 10.88 -5.62
CA PHE A 90 3.70 10.63 -6.18
C PHE A 90 4.67 10.31 -5.07
N TYR A 91 5.74 9.57 -5.40
CA TYR A 91 6.79 9.28 -4.43
C TYR A 91 7.32 10.58 -3.81
N SER A 92 7.35 10.61 -2.49
CA SER A 92 8.02 11.67 -1.74
C SER A 92 8.49 11.13 -0.39
N PRO A 93 9.73 11.45 0.04
CA PRO A 93 10.26 10.98 1.33
C PRO A 93 9.46 11.51 2.53
N VAL A 94 8.67 12.56 2.35
CA VAL A 94 7.84 13.14 3.41
C VAL A 94 6.60 12.30 3.72
N LEU A 95 6.16 11.42 2.81
CA LEU A 95 4.95 10.60 3.02
C LEU A 95 5.10 9.65 4.22
N ASN A 96 6.35 9.28 4.56
CA ASN A 96 6.66 8.45 5.72
C ASN A 96 6.78 9.26 7.03
N GLN A 97 6.73 10.58 6.94
CA GLN A 97 6.94 11.49 8.07
C GLN A 97 5.65 12.20 8.51
N ILE A 98 4.57 12.08 7.72
CA ILE A 98 3.30 12.76 8.01
C ILE A 98 2.32 11.84 8.75
N ASP A 99 1.54 12.43 9.66
CA ASP A 99 0.41 11.73 10.28
C ASP A 99 -0.72 11.60 9.26
N ASN A 100 -0.88 10.41 8.69
CA ASN A 100 -1.90 10.09 7.68
C ASN A 100 -3.29 9.81 8.28
N ARG A 101 -3.52 10.08 9.57
CA ARG A 101 -4.83 9.90 10.21
C ARG A 101 -5.80 11.00 9.80
N TYR A 102 -6.84 10.61 9.10
CA TYR A 102 -7.97 11.48 8.81
C TYR A 102 -8.69 11.92 10.09
N ARG A 103 -8.94 13.22 10.22
CA ARG A 103 -9.75 13.81 11.29
C ARG A 103 -10.94 14.49 10.68
N LEU A 104 -12.13 14.21 11.21
CA LEU A 104 -13.33 14.93 10.81
C LEU A 104 -13.27 16.34 11.41
N VAL A 105 -13.19 17.35 10.55
CA VAL A 105 -13.17 18.77 10.94
C VAL A 105 -14.31 19.47 10.23
N GLN A 106 -15.10 20.24 10.97
CA GLN A 106 -16.10 21.12 10.38
C GLN A 106 -15.51 22.52 10.21
N PHE A 107 -15.33 22.93 8.96
CA PHE A 107 -14.85 24.28 8.64
C PHE A 107 -16.02 25.27 8.65
N ASN A 108 -15.74 26.50 9.07
CA ASN A 108 -16.69 27.59 8.88
C ASN A 108 -16.60 28.10 7.43
N GLY A 109 -17.57 27.71 6.60
CA GLY A 109 -17.65 28.09 5.19
C GLY A 109 -18.41 29.38 4.91
N SER A 110 -18.76 30.18 5.92
CA SER A 110 -19.41 31.47 5.67
C SER A 110 -18.53 32.37 4.81
N LEU A 111 -19.11 32.97 3.76
CA LEU A 111 -18.37 33.74 2.75
C LEU A 111 -17.53 34.88 3.34
N ASN A 112 -17.95 35.46 4.46
CA ASN A 112 -17.27 36.57 5.15
C ASN A 112 -16.54 36.13 6.44
N TRP A 113 -16.37 34.83 6.68
CA TRP A 113 -15.66 34.35 7.87
C TRP A 113 -14.22 34.89 7.88
N PRO A 114 -13.75 35.45 9.01
CA PRO A 114 -12.40 36.03 9.10
C PRO A 114 -11.34 34.94 8.94
N SER A 115 -10.26 35.28 8.23
CA SER A 115 -9.08 34.45 8.10
C SER A 115 -7.84 35.35 8.04
N PRO A 116 -6.72 34.94 8.65
CA PRO A 116 -5.46 35.69 8.58
C PRO A 116 -4.91 35.82 7.15
N TYR A 117 -5.41 35.02 6.21
CA TYR A 117 -4.95 34.96 4.82
C TYR A 117 -5.83 35.73 3.83
N ARG A 118 -6.92 36.38 4.29
CA ARG A 118 -7.87 37.11 3.44
C ARG A 118 -8.07 38.56 3.91
N GLY A 119 -8.54 39.40 3.00
CA GLY A 119 -8.93 40.77 3.29
C GLY A 119 -8.23 41.77 2.39
N HIS A 120 -8.37 43.04 2.72
CA HIS A 120 -7.67 44.12 2.03
C HIS A 120 -6.15 43.99 2.26
N PRO A 121 -5.30 44.24 1.26
CA PRO A 121 -3.85 44.21 1.40
C PRO A 121 -3.34 44.92 2.65
N SER A 122 -2.49 44.22 3.41
CA SER A 122 -1.88 44.73 4.63
C SER A 122 -0.59 43.96 4.94
N PRO A 123 0.41 44.59 5.57
CA PRO A 123 1.64 43.91 5.98
C PRO A 123 1.40 42.67 6.86
N GLU A 124 0.34 42.69 7.67
CA GLU A 124 -0.03 41.58 8.55
C GLU A 124 -0.44 40.35 7.72
N ILE A 125 -1.32 40.52 6.73
CA ILE A 125 -1.74 39.42 5.84
C ILE A 125 -0.54 38.91 5.05
N ASP A 126 0.32 39.80 4.55
CA ASP A 126 1.50 39.42 3.78
C ASP A 126 2.50 38.62 4.63
N ALA A 127 2.63 38.95 5.92
CA ALA A 127 3.43 38.18 6.86
C ALA A 127 2.87 36.77 7.09
N GLU A 128 1.54 36.61 7.16
CA GLU A 128 0.92 35.29 7.29
C GLU A 128 1.12 34.44 6.03
N TRP A 129 0.94 35.01 4.83
CA TRP A 129 1.25 34.33 3.57
C TRP A 129 2.72 33.92 3.46
N LYS A 130 3.63 34.80 3.87
CA LYS A 130 5.08 34.52 3.85
C LYS A 130 5.44 33.29 4.71
N LYS A 131 4.75 33.04 5.82
CA LYS A 131 4.97 31.83 6.64
C LYS A 131 4.63 30.55 5.89
N LEU A 132 3.61 30.58 5.03
CA LEU A 132 3.19 29.43 4.21
C LEU A 132 4.13 29.20 3.02
N GLU A 133 4.65 30.28 2.45
CA GLU A 133 5.45 30.25 1.22
C GLU A 133 6.95 30.20 1.44
N SER A 134 7.40 30.22 2.69
CA SER A 134 8.82 30.21 3.01
C SER A 134 9.48 28.95 2.44
N LEU A 135 10.07 29.11 1.25
CA LEU A 135 10.86 28.09 0.57
C LEU A 135 12.20 27.98 1.29
N TYR A 136 12.34 26.92 2.08
CA TYR A 136 13.65 26.39 2.38
C TYR A 136 13.88 25.21 1.43
N PRO A 137 14.86 25.31 0.50
CA PRO A 137 15.18 24.16 -0.33
C PRO A 137 15.57 22.99 0.56
N GLY A 138 14.90 21.87 0.36
CA GLY A 138 15.27 20.60 0.95
C GLY A 138 16.52 20.04 0.28
N SER A 139 17.25 19.24 1.04
CA SER A 139 18.33 18.40 0.53
C SER A 139 17.81 16.97 0.40
N SER A 140 17.95 16.39 -0.79
CA SER A 140 17.63 14.99 -1.04
C SER A 140 18.80 14.24 -1.67
N THR A 141 18.84 12.94 -1.46
CA THR A 141 19.78 12.03 -2.09
C THR A 141 19.46 11.85 -3.57
N LEU A 142 20.43 11.37 -4.36
CA LEU A 142 20.19 11.03 -5.76
C LEU A 142 19.09 9.97 -5.91
N GLU A 143 19.03 9.00 -5.00
CA GLU A 143 18.00 7.95 -5.03
C GLU A 143 16.59 8.54 -4.89
N GLU A 144 16.38 9.42 -3.91
CA GLU A 144 15.08 10.08 -3.70
C GLU A 144 14.66 10.95 -4.89
N VAL A 145 15.61 11.67 -5.50
CA VAL A 145 15.37 12.47 -6.70
C VAL A 145 14.93 11.58 -7.86
N LEU A 146 15.65 10.50 -8.13
CA LEU A 146 15.30 9.56 -9.21
C LEU A 146 13.93 8.92 -8.98
N LEU A 147 13.61 8.55 -7.74
CA LEU A 147 12.30 7.99 -7.39
C LEU A 147 11.15 9.00 -7.56
N SER A 148 11.41 10.29 -7.35
CA SER A 148 10.45 11.37 -7.63
C SER A 148 10.31 11.73 -9.12
N GLY A 149 11.10 11.10 -10.00
CA GLY A 149 11.11 11.36 -11.45
C GLY A 149 12.07 12.47 -11.90
N GLY A 150 12.94 12.96 -11.01
CA GLY A 150 14.04 13.87 -11.34
C GLY A 150 15.23 13.15 -11.98
N THR A 151 16.32 13.88 -12.18
CA THR A 151 17.51 13.38 -12.88
C THR A 151 18.81 13.70 -12.15
N ALA A 152 19.91 13.03 -12.55
CA ALA A 152 21.23 13.30 -11.98
C ALA A 152 21.78 14.70 -12.33
N ASP A 153 21.19 15.36 -13.33
CA ASP A 153 21.51 16.71 -13.78
C ASP A 153 20.77 17.80 -13.00
N ASP A 154 19.87 17.40 -12.08
CA ASP A 154 19.13 18.33 -11.25
C ASP A 154 20.08 19.14 -10.34
N VAL A 155 19.60 20.32 -9.93
CA VAL A 155 20.40 21.30 -9.20
C VAL A 155 20.91 20.71 -7.88
N ARG A 156 22.21 20.87 -7.64
CA ARG A 156 22.85 20.47 -6.37
C ARG A 156 22.91 21.63 -5.39
N LEU A 157 22.70 21.32 -4.12
CA LEU A 157 22.92 22.28 -3.05
C LEU A 157 24.42 22.31 -2.67
N PRO A 158 24.97 23.51 -2.38
CA PRO A 158 26.27 23.63 -1.72
C PRO A 158 26.33 22.83 -0.41
N GLU A 159 27.53 22.36 -0.02
CA GLU A 159 27.72 21.64 1.25
C GLU A 159 27.27 22.47 2.46
N GLU A 160 27.44 23.78 2.40
CA GLU A 160 27.01 24.76 3.41
C GLU A 160 25.48 24.73 3.67
N LEU A 161 24.70 24.30 2.68
CA LEU A 161 23.23 24.23 2.71
C LEU A 161 22.71 22.80 2.87
N GLY A 162 23.58 21.85 3.23
CA GLY A 162 23.23 20.44 3.45
C GLY A 162 23.69 19.47 2.36
N GLY A 163 24.23 19.98 1.24
CA GLY A 163 24.67 19.15 0.13
C GLY A 163 23.53 18.44 -0.60
N GLY A 164 23.86 17.44 -1.42
CA GLY A 164 22.86 16.67 -2.16
C GLY A 164 22.17 17.47 -3.27
N TYR A 165 20.93 17.09 -3.56
CA TYR A 165 20.10 17.69 -4.60
C TYR A 165 19.04 18.60 -4.00
N MET A 166 18.83 19.74 -4.64
CA MET A 166 17.83 20.74 -4.26
C MET A 166 16.43 20.19 -4.56
N THR A 167 15.61 20.07 -3.53
CA THR A 167 14.21 19.65 -3.65
C THR A 167 13.28 20.63 -2.93
N SER A 168 11.99 20.59 -3.26
CA SER A 168 10.96 21.40 -2.61
C SER A 168 9.65 20.63 -2.57
N PHE A 169 8.74 21.04 -1.69
CA PHE A 169 7.38 20.51 -1.69
C PHE A 169 6.52 21.25 -2.70
N GLU A 170 5.87 20.49 -3.60
CA GLU A 170 5.01 21.07 -4.65
C GLU A 170 3.86 21.91 -4.08
N VAL A 171 3.37 21.60 -2.87
CA VAL A 171 2.35 22.41 -2.19
C VAL A 171 2.79 23.86 -1.98
N ILE A 172 4.10 24.12 -1.80
CA ILE A 172 4.61 25.48 -1.63
C ILE A 172 4.49 26.24 -2.95
N HIS A 173 4.79 25.61 -4.08
CA HIS A 173 4.63 26.21 -5.41
C HIS A 173 3.15 26.50 -5.71
N GLN A 174 2.25 25.60 -5.35
CA GLN A 174 0.80 25.83 -5.47
C GLN A 174 0.34 27.03 -4.63
N LEU A 175 0.81 27.14 -3.38
CA LEU A 175 0.50 28.26 -2.48
C LEU A 175 1.06 29.59 -3.00
N HIS A 176 2.30 29.58 -3.50
CA HIS A 176 2.93 30.74 -4.12
C HIS A 176 2.10 31.28 -5.30
N CYS A 177 1.69 30.42 -6.21
CA CYS A 177 0.83 30.81 -7.33
C CYS A 177 -0.55 31.31 -6.87
N LEU A 178 -1.14 30.69 -5.83
CA LEU A 178 -2.41 31.14 -5.25
C LEU A 178 -2.30 32.55 -4.65
N ASN A 179 -1.22 32.85 -3.94
CA ASN A 179 -0.97 34.18 -3.38
C ASN A 179 -0.67 35.20 -4.46
N LEU A 180 0.04 34.81 -5.52
CA LEU A 180 0.26 35.68 -6.66
C LEU A 180 -1.07 36.09 -7.33
N ILE A 181 -2.01 35.16 -7.47
CA ILE A 181 -3.38 35.46 -7.93
C ILE A 181 -4.08 36.43 -6.95
N ARG A 182 -3.99 36.19 -5.64
CA ARG A 182 -4.53 37.10 -4.61
C ARG A 182 -3.93 38.51 -4.78
N MET A 183 -2.62 38.63 -4.91
CA MET A 183 -1.95 39.92 -5.07
C MET A 183 -2.36 40.62 -6.37
N ALA A 184 -2.60 39.86 -7.45
CA ALA A 184 -3.07 40.42 -8.73
C ALA A 184 -4.45 41.08 -8.63
N THR A 185 -5.34 40.60 -7.74
CA THR A 185 -6.63 41.28 -7.49
C THR A 185 -6.48 42.66 -6.86
N TYR A 186 -5.31 42.95 -6.29
CA TYR A 186 -4.91 44.24 -5.73
C TYR A 186 -3.64 44.77 -6.39
N PHE A 187 -3.56 44.67 -7.72
CA PHE A 187 -2.37 44.97 -8.50
C PHE A 187 -1.74 46.32 -8.16
N ASP A 188 -2.52 47.39 -8.02
CA ASP A 188 -2.00 48.72 -7.70
C ASP A 188 -1.25 48.80 -6.37
N TYR A 189 -1.60 47.95 -5.40
CA TYR A 189 -0.90 47.88 -4.12
C TYR A 189 0.42 47.09 -4.22
N TYR A 190 0.45 46.02 -5.03
CA TYR A 190 1.57 45.07 -5.07
C TYR A 190 2.54 45.26 -6.24
N LYS A 191 2.18 46.00 -7.29
CA LYS A 191 3.00 46.17 -8.51
C LYS A 191 4.45 46.61 -8.24
N ASP A 192 4.66 47.40 -7.18
CA ASP A 192 5.97 47.91 -6.77
C ASP A 192 6.52 47.23 -5.51
N LYS A 193 5.80 46.25 -4.94
CA LYS A 193 6.15 45.59 -3.65
C LYS A 193 6.46 44.10 -3.79
N ALA A 194 5.80 43.40 -4.72
CA ALA A 194 5.95 41.98 -4.93
C ALA A 194 7.00 41.74 -6.03
N ILE A 195 8.03 40.95 -5.71
CA ILE A 195 9.13 40.67 -6.63
C ILE A 195 8.63 39.94 -7.89
N GLU A 196 7.57 39.17 -7.74
CA GLU A 196 6.89 38.42 -8.80
C GLU A 196 6.37 39.34 -9.90
N PHE A 197 5.98 40.58 -9.58
CA PHE A 197 5.54 41.56 -10.58
C PHE A 197 6.67 42.38 -11.19
N THR A 198 7.89 42.31 -10.64
CA THR A 198 9.09 42.90 -11.24
C THR A 198 9.69 42.02 -12.33
N ASP A 199 9.21 40.77 -12.43
CA ASP A 199 9.65 39.80 -13.40
C ASP A 199 9.19 40.16 -14.83
N LYS A 200 9.74 39.47 -15.84
CA LYS A 200 9.37 39.76 -17.23
C LYS A 200 7.84 39.63 -17.42
N PRO A 201 7.18 40.52 -18.17
CA PRO A 201 5.71 40.47 -18.35
C PRO A 201 5.19 39.12 -18.86
N ARG A 202 6.00 38.42 -19.67
CA ARG A 202 5.70 37.06 -20.12
C ARG A 202 5.66 36.05 -18.97
N THR A 203 6.60 36.14 -18.03
CA THR A 203 6.66 35.25 -16.85
C THR A 203 5.43 35.45 -15.99
N VAL A 204 5.07 36.69 -15.67
CA VAL A 204 3.86 37.02 -14.90
C VAL A 204 2.59 36.47 -15.58
N ARG A 205 2.51 36.61 -16.91
CA ARG A 205 1.38 36.08 -17.70
C ARG A 205 1.27 34.55 -17.67
N LEU A 206 2.38 33.83 -17.59
CA LEU A 206 2.34 32.36 -17.45
C LEU A 206 1.81 31.93 -16.08
N HIS A 207 1.99 32.75 -15.05
CA HIS A 207 1.52 32.44 -13.69
C HIS A 207 0.03 32.76 -13.49
N ILE A 208 -0.46 33.87 -14.05
CA ILE A 208 -1.79 34.43 -13.72
C ILE A 208 -2.75 34.35 -14.92
N GLY A 209 -2.24 34.05 -16.12
CA GLY A 209 -2.99 34.08 -17.37
C GLY A 209 -3.20 35.50 -17.90
N ASP A 210 -4.18 35.66 -18.79
CA ASP A 210 -4.53 36.94 -19.44
C ASP A 210 -5.28 37.91 -18.49
N PHE A 211 -4.93 37.91 -17.21
CA PHE A 211 -5.46 38.83 -16.23
C PHE A 211 -4.62 40.11 -16.19
N PHE A 212 -4.50 40.79 -17.33
CA PHE A 212 -4.10 42.19 -17.35
C PHE A 212 -5.21 42.99 -18.00
N PRO A 213 -5.74 44.02 -17.31
CA PRO A 213 -6.57 45.00 -17.95
C PRO A 213 -5.67 45.79 -18.89
N SER A 214 -5.59 45.37 -20.15
CA SER A 214 -5.33 46.30 -21.24
C SER A 214 -6.48 47.32 -21.41
N TYR A 215 -7.50 47.26 -20.55
CA TYR A 215 -8.57 48.23 -20.44
C TYR A 215 -8.71 48.70 -18.99
N PRO A 216 -8.65 50.02 -18.71
CA PRO A 216 -9.03 50.52 -17.40
C PRO A 216 -10.42 49.99 -17.07
N ILE A 217 -10.59 49.41 -15.88
CA ILE A 217 -11.90 49.01 -15.36
C ILE A 217 -12.84 50.22 -15.58
N PRO A 218 -13.92 50.09 -16.38
CA PRO A 218 -14.80 51.22 -16.62
C PRO A 218 -15.27 51.77 -15.28
N ALA A 219 -15.20 53.08 -15.09
CA ALA A 219 -15.56 53.76 -13.84
C ALA A 219 -16.94 53.35 -13.28
N LEU A 220 -17.81 52.78 -14.13
CA LEU A 220 -19.07 52.14 -13.77
C LEU A 220 -18.96 50.99 -12.75
N PHE A 221 -17.84 50.25 -12.69
CA PHE A 221 -17.69 49.15 -11.72
C PHE A 221 -17.29 49.66 -10.32
N LEU A 222 -16.51 50.75 -10.24
CA LEU A 222 -16.19 51.41 -8.97
C LEU A 222 -17.42 52.09 -8.35
N ALA A 223 -18.30 52.68 -9.17
CA ALA A 223 -19.56 53.26 -8.71
C ALA A 223 -20.55 52.23 -8.15
N TYR A 224 -20.44 50.93 -8.51
CA TYR A 224 -21.28 49.87 -7.96
C TYR A 224 -20.80 49.39 -6.58
N LEU A 225 -19.50 49.50 -6.29
CA LEU A 225 -18.92 49.13 -5.00
C LEU A 225 -18.99 50.26 -3.95
N GLU A 226 -19.14 51.51 -4.40
CA GLU A 226 -19.37 52.70 -3.55
C GLU A 226 -20.87 53.04 -3.37
N GLY A 227 -21.74 52.02 -3.35
CA GLY A 227 -23.14 52.22 -2.94
C GLY A 227 -23.24 52.74 -1.50
N PRO A 228 -24.22 53.61 -1.18
CA PRO A 228 -24.22 54.34 0.07
C PRO A 228 -24.37 53.38 1.25
N LEU A 229 -23.44 53.47 2.20
CA LEU A 229 -23.58 52.89 3.53
C LEU A 229 -24.94 53.30 4.11
N ARG A 230 -25.84 52.34 4.26
CA ARG A 230 -27.03 52.42 5.12
C ARG A 230 -26.98 51.27 6.10
#